data_AF-A0A947PEI3-F1
#
_entry.id   AF-A0A947PEI3-F1
#
_cell.length_a   1.000
_cell.length_b   1.000
_cell.length_c   1.000
_cell.angle_alpha   90.00
_cell.angle_beta   90.00
_cell.angle_gamma   90.00
#
_symmetry.space_group_name_H-M   'P 1'
#
loop_
_entity.id
_entity.type
_entity.pdbx_description
1 polymer ?
#
loop_
_entity_poly.entity_id
_entity_poly.type
_entity_poly.pdbx_seq_one_letter_code
_entity_poly.pdbx_strand_id
1 'polypeptide(L)'
;MKTWLILLCGLVLWAVHFFVAYFIGEFIGETQGPRIAVLGLTLLCLAGVAALGVLLRSMRPEDDHDRWRRSAALGTLAISFVAIFWQGFPALFVP
;
A
#
# COMPACT_ATOMS: atom_id res chain seq x y z
N MET A 1 17.93 10.74 0.05
CA MET A 1 16.56 11.26 -0.22
C MET A 1 15.63 10.21 -0.83
N LYS A 2 16.07 9.43 -1.84
CA LYS A 2 15.25 8.42 -2.52
C LYS A 2 14.56 7.41 -1.59
N THR A 3 15.27 6.89 -0.57
CA THR A 3 14.70 5.96 0.43
C THR A 3 13.52 6.55 1.20
N TRP A 4 13.63 7.82 1.60
CA TRP A 4 12.53 8.53 2.30
C TRP A 4 11.35 8.80 1.39
N LEU A 5 11.61 9.13 0.13
CA LEU A 5 10.56 9.28 -0.88
C LEU A 5 9.81 7.96 -1.10
N ILE A 6 10.53 6.83 -1.20
CA ILE A 6 9.92 5.51 -1.35
C ILE A 6 9.04 5.17 -0.14
N LEU A 7 9.52 5.45 1.08
CA LEU A 7 8.73 5.28 2.30
C LEU A 7 7.44 6.11 2.22
N LEU A 8 7.56 7.40 1.90
CA LEU A 8 6.43 8.31 1.78
C LEU A 8 5.43 7.83 0.71
N CYS A 9 5.90 7.35 -0.44
CA CYS A 9 5.04 6.79 -1.49
C CYS A 9 4.24 5.58 -0.98
N GLY A 10 4.84 4.71 -0.16
CA GLY A 10 4.12 3.60 0.48
C GLY A 10 2.98 4.09 1.37
N LEU A 11 3.24 5.10 2.20
CA LEU A 11 2.24 5.72 3.07
C LEU A 11 1.13 6.41 2.27
N VAL A 12 1.48 7.12 1.19
CA VAL A 12 0.52 7.77 0.29
C VAL A 12 -0.36 6.73 -0.41
N LEU A 13 0.20 5.63 -0.89
CA LEU A 13 -0.58 4.54 -1.50
C LEU A 13 -1.59 3.97 -0.51
N TRP A 14 -1.18 3.73 0.73
CA TRP A 14 -2.09 3.30 1.79
C TRP A 14 -3.19 4.34 2.07
N ALA A 15 -2.83 5.62 2.23
CA ALA A 15 -3.79 6.67 2.54
C ALA A 15 -4.83 6.84 1.43
N VAL A 16 -4.38 6.88 0.17
CA VAL A 16 -5.27 6.95 -1.00
C VAL A 16 -6.19 5.74 -1.06
N HIS A 17 -5.66 4.53 -0.85
CA HIS A 17 -6.47 3.31 -0.79
C HIS A 17 -7.54 3.41 0.29
N PHE A 18 -7.16 3.78 1.51
CA PHE A 18 -8.08 3.92 2.64
C PHE A 18 -9.21 4.91 2.34
N PHE A 19 -8.89 6.13 1.88
CA PHE A 19 -9.90 7.15 1.63
C PHE A 19 -10.86 6.77 0.51
N VAL A 20 -10.36 6.16 -0.56
CA VAL A 20 -11.22 5.74 -1.68
C VAL A 20 -12.07 4.53 -1.29
N ALA A 21 -11.50 3.53 -0.62
CA ALA A 21 -12.26 2.37 -0.14
C ALA A 21 -13.36 2.80 0.85
N TYR A 22 -13.03 3.70 1.78
CA TYR A 22 -13.99 4.28 2.71
C TYR A 22 -15.09 5.05 1.98
N PHE A 23 -14.73 5.91 1.03
CA PHE A 23 -15.70 6.67 0.24
C PHE A 23 -16.67 5.75 -0.52
N ILE A 24 -16.15 4.67 -1.13
CA ILE A 24 -16.99 3.71 -1.84
C ILE A 24 -17.97 3.02 -0.88
N GLY A 25 -17.47 2.53 0.26
CA GLY A 25 -18.30 1.85 1.26
C GLY A 25 -19.39 2.74 1.84
N GLU A 26 -19.03 3.98 2.19
CA GLU A 26 -19.94 4.93 2.84
C GLU A 26 -20.97 5.53 1.87
N PHE A 27 -20.55 5.94 0.66
CA PHE A 27 -21.38 6.77 -0.22
C PHE A 27 -21.91 6.06 -1.47
N ILE A 28 -21.30 4.96 -1.91
CA ILE A 28 -21.73 4.22 -3.11
C ILE A 28 -22.45 2.93 -2.72
N GLY A 29 -22.00 2.29 -1.64
CA GLY A 29 -22.60 1.08 -1.08
C GLY A 29 -21.91 -0.21 -1.52
N GLU A 30 -22.50 -1.33 -1.14
CA GLU A 30 -21.83 -2.65 -1.14
C GLU A 30 -22.29 -3.59 -2.27
N THR A 31 -22.82 -3.05 -3.36
CA THR A 31 -23.19 -3.88 -4.53
C THR A 31 -21.96 -4.45 -5.24
N GLN A 32 -22.15 -5.38 -6.19
CA GLN A 32 -21.05 -6.07 -6.87
C GLN A 32 -20.06 -5.12 -7.57
N GLY A 33 -20.54 -4.05 -8.20
CA GLY A 33 -19.70 -3.08 -8.92
C GLY A 33 -18.69 -2.36 -8.01
N PRO A 34 -19.14 -1.65 -6.96
CA PRO A 34 -18.30 -1.06 -5.91
C PRO A 34 -17.26 -2.02 -5.33
N ARG A 35 -17.64 -3.28 -5.11
CA ARG A 35 -16.73 -4.31 -4.57
C ARG A 35 -15.61 -4.64 -5.55
N ILE A 36 -15.93 -4.83 -6.83
CA ILE A 36 -14.93 -5.03 -7.88
C ILE A 36 -13.98 -3.81 -7.96
N ALA A 37 -14.51 -2.59 -7.81
CA ALA A 37 -13.69 -1.39 -7.79
C ALA A 37 -12.72 -1.36 -6.60
N VAL A 38 -13.18 -1.68 -5.38
CA VAL A 38 -12.33 -1.77 -4.19
C VAL A 38 -11.28 -2.86 -4.34
N LEU A 39 -11.63 -4.03 -4.87
CA LEU A 39 -10.67 -5.11 -5.12
C LEU A 39 -9.62 -4.72 -6.16
N GLY A 40 -10.03 -4.11 -7.26
CA GLY A 40 -9.13 -3.61 -8.29
C GLY A 40 -8.15 -2.56 -7.75
N LEU A 41 -8.66 -1.60 -6.97
CA LEU A 41 -7.85 -0.60 -6.29
C LEU A 41 -6.88 -1.24 -5.30
N THR A 42 -7.34 -2.21 -4.50
CA THR A 42 -6.52 -2.94 -3.54
C THR A 42 -5.36 -3.63 -4.24
N LEU A 43 -5.62 -4.38 -5.31
CA LEU A 43 -4.58 -5.07 -6.08
C LEU A 43 -3.58 -4.09 -6.69
N LEU A 44 -4.06 -2.96 -7.24
CA LEU A 44 -3.20 -1.93 -7.80
C LEU A 44 -2.27 -1.33 -6.74
N CYS A 45 -2.80 -0.99 -5.57
CA CYS A 45 -2.01 -0.44 -4.47
C CYS A 45 -1.01 -1.46 -3.90
N LEU A 46 -1.41 -2.73 -3.75
CA LEU A 46 -0.50 -3.81 -3.32
C LEU A 46 0.65 -4.01 -4.32
N ALA A 47 0.35 -4.00 -5.62
CA ALA A 47 1.35 -4.08 -6.67
C ALA A 47 2.31 -2.89 -6.62
N GLY A 48 1.80 -1.67 -6.40
CA GLY A 48 2.60 -0.47 -6.21
C GLY A 48 3.55 -0.56 -5.03
N VAL A 49 3.05 -0.98 -3.85
CA VAL A 49 3.87 -1.16 -2.65
C VAL A 49 4.93 -2.26 -2.85
N ALA A 50 4.56 -3.38 -3.49
CA ALA A 50 5.51 -4.44 -3.83
C ALA A 50 6.61 -3.96 -4.78
N ALA A 51 6.25 -3.20 -5.82
CA ALA A 51 7.20 -2.62 -6.78
C ALA A 51 8.18 -1.66 -6.08
N LEU A 52 7.69 -0.81 -5.18
CA LEU A 52 8.53 0.06 -4.34
C LEU A 52 9.48 -0.75 -3.45
N GLY A 53 9.02 -1.88 -2.89
CA GLY A 53 9.84 -2.80 -2.12
C GLY A 53 10.96 -3.44 -2.94
N VAL A 54 10.66 -3.87 -4.17
CA VAL A 54 11.66 -4.41 -5.12
C VAL A 54 12.67 -3.33 -5.49
N LEU A 55 12.21 -2.14 -5.86
CA LEU A 55 13.07 -0.99 -6.18
C LEU A 55 14.00 -0.68 -5.01
N LEU A 56 13.49 -0.60 -3.79
CA LEU A 56 14.29 -0.31 -2.59
C LEU A 56 15.32 -1.41 -2.29
N ARG A 57 14.97 -2.69 -2.52
CA ARG A 57 15.91 -3.81 -2.36
C ARG A 57 17.06 -3.79 -3.37
N SER A 58 16.85 -3.25 -4.57
CA SER A 58 17.91 -3.07 -5.57
C SER A 58 18.89 -1.95 -5.25
N MET A 59 18.54 -1.04 -4.32
CA MET A 59 19.44 0.04 -3.89
C MET A 59 20.53 -0.52 -2.96
N ARG A 60 21.79 -0.30 -3.34
CA ARG A 60 22.95 -0.65 -2.51
C ARG A 60 23.18 0.46 -1.48
N PRO A 61 23.18 0.14 -0.17
CA PRO A 61 23.54 1.10 0.87
C PRO A 61 25.05 1.35 0.83
N GLU A 62 25.45 2.61 0.99
CA GLU A 62 26.87 3.03 0.98
C GLU A 62 27.47 2.99 2.39
N ASP A 63 26.65 3.19 3.42
CA ASP A 63 27.04 3.17 4.83
C ASP A 63 25.98 2.50 5.73
N ASP A 64 26.27 2.41 7.03
CA ASP A 64 25.37 1.81 8.01
C ASP A 64 24.10 2.65 8.28
N HIS A 65 24.18 3.97 8.11
CA HIS A 65 23.03 4.84 8.23
C HIS A 65 22.02 4.59 7.10
N ASP A 66 22.50 4.41 5.87
CA ASP A 66 21.71 4.04 4.71
C ASP A 66 21.13 2.62 4.83
N ARG A 67 21.88 1.69 5.42
CA ARG A 67 21.38 0.35 5.74
C ARG A 67 20.20 0.43 6.72
N TRP A 68 20.33 1.22 7.79
CA TRP A 68 19.25 1.44 8.75
C TRP A 68 18.02 2.09 8.09
N ARG A 69 18.22 3.17 7.31
CA ARG A 69 17.14 3.85 6.58
C ARG A 69 16.40 2.91 5.64
N ARG A 70 17.13 2.06 4.92
CA ARG A 70 16.53 1.07 4.01
C ARG A 70 15.69 0.07 4.80
N SER A 71 16.16 -0.42 5.95
CA SER A 71 15.39 -1.32 6.81
C SER A 71 14.10 -0.65 7.34
N ALA A 72 14.18 0.60 7.78
CA ALA A 72 13.01 1.36 8.23
C ALA A 72 11.97 1.55 7.10
N ALA A 73 12.44 1.90 5.89
CA ALA A 73 11.57 2.05 4.73
C ALA A 73 10.93 0.71 4.29
N LEU A 74 11.67 -0.41 4.32
CA LEU A 74 11.10 -1.74 4.07
C LEU A 74 10.05 -2.12 5.11
N GLY A 75 10.31 -1.84 6.40
CA GLY A 75 9.33 -2.08 7.46
C GLY A 75 8.04 -1.29 7.24
N THR A 76 8.15 -0.02 6.84
CA THR A 76 6.99 0.83 6.56
C THR A 76 6.21 0.36 5.33
N LEU A 77 6.91 -0.08 4.27
CA LEU A 77 6.26 -0.69 3.10
C LEU A 77 5.53 -1.99 3.47
N ALA A 78 6.11 -2.82 4.33
CA ALA A 78 5.46 -4.04 4.81
C ALA A 78 4.19 -3.73 5.61
N ILE A 79 4.24 -2.73 6.50
CA ILE A 79 3.05 -2.26 7.25
C ILE A 79 1.99 -1.74 6.28
N SER A 80 2.38 -0.92 5.29
CA SER A 80 1.46 -0.39 4.28
C SER A 80 0.79 -1.52 3.48
N PHE A 81 1.57 -2.53 3.08
CA PHE A 81 1.07 -3.70 2.36
C PHE A 81 0.02 -4.46 3.19
N VAL A 82 0.35 -4.77 4.45
CA VAL A 82 -0.57 -5.47 5.36
C VAL A 82 -1.83 -4.65 5.60
N ALA A 83 -1.71 -3.35 5.80
CA ALA A 83 -2.84 -2.47 6.02
C ALA A 83 -3.79 -2.42 4.80
N ILE A 84 -3.24 -2.23 3.59
CA ILE A 84 -4.02 -2.24 2.34
C ILE A 84 -4.71 -3.59 2.14
N PHE A 85 -3.97 -4.69 2.34
CA PHE A 85 -4.52 -6.04 2.22
C PHE A 85 -5.68 -6.26 3.19
N TRP A 86 -5.48 -5.93 4.46
CA TRP A 86 -6.49 -6.07 5.50
C TRP A 86 -7.73 -5.20 5.23
N GLN A 87 -7.54 -3.96 4.75
CA GLN A 87 -8.63 -3.04 4.43
C GLN A 87 -9.42 -3.47 3.19
N GLY A 88 -8.77 -4.08 2.20
CA GLY A 88 -9.45 -4.60 1.01
C GLY A 88 -10.10 -5.97 1.21
N PHE A 89 -9.71 -6.72 2.25
CA PHE A 89 -10.19 -8.07 2.51
C PHE A 89 -11.72 -8.20 2.64
N PRO A 90 -12.44 -7.29 3.35
CA PRO A 90 -13.90 -7.38 3.46
C PRO A 90 -14.64 -7.31 2.12
N ALA A 91 -14.08 -6.68 1.08
CA ALA A 91 -14.73 -6.63 -0.24
C ALA A 91 -14.96 -8.03 -0.84
N LEU A 92 -14.19 -9.04 -0.40
CA LEU A 92 -14.34 -10.45 -0.77
C LEU A 92 -15.52 -11.14 -0.06
N PHE A 93 -15.98 -10.62 1.08
CA PHE A 93 -16.90 -11.33 1.99
C PHE A 93 -18.03 -10.42 2.48
N VAL A 94 -19.16 -10.46 1.76
CA VAL A 94 -20.47 -9.90 2.13
C VAL A 94 -21.49 -10.55 1.17
N PRO A 95 -22.67 -10.98 1.62
CA PRO A 95 -23.73 -11.48 0.73
C PRO A 95 -24.18 -10.45 -0.33
#